data_AF-A0A918TNR1-F1
#
_entry.id   AF-A0A918TNR1-F1
#
_cell.length_a   1.000
_cell.length_b   1.000
_cell.length_c   1.000
_cell.angle_alpha   90.00
_cell.angle_beta   90.00
_cell.angle_gamma   90.00
#
_symmetry.space_group_name_H-M   'P 1'
#
loop_
_entity.id
_entity.type
_entity.pdbx_description
1 polymer ?
#
loop_
_entity_poly.entity_id
_entity_poly.type
_entity_poly.pdbx_seq_one_letter_code
_entity_poly.pdbx_strand_id
1 'polypeptide(L)'
;MHVSRTPAEAAAVAAVTHSDRADGAHALPADDGEPSHPGPAEPLHVPVRPCSCGFALRVYRTPLGARTAVAFTSRRRLSDCLGQGVPSVRLALPAVRALAEPLGVTLVRVDPQLSAAPVRPFPEDTTPLLPTLPG
;
A
#
# COMPACT_ATOMS: atom_id res chain seq x y z
N MET A 1 33.41 25.69 -7.89
CA MET A 1 33.11 24.37 -8.50
C MET A 1 33.97 23.34 -7.79
N HIS A 2 33.38 22.51 -6.93
CA HIS A 2 33.84 21.16 -6.52
C HIS A 2 32.75 20.62 -5.58
N VAL A 3 31.90 19.74 -6.09
CA VAL A 3 30.82 19.09 -5.33
C VAL A 3 31.36 17.75 -4.87
N SER A 4 31.55 17.60 -3.57
CA SER A 4 31.93 16.36 -2.92
C SER A 4 30.86 15.29 -3.14
N ARG A 5 31.27 14.22 -3.81
CA ARG A 5 30.50 13.01 -4.13
C ARG A 5 30.32 12.20 -2.84
N THR A 6 29.07 12.01 -2.38
CA THR A 6 28.75 11.25 -1.16
C THR A 6 28.59 9.73 -1.42
N PRO A 7 28.90 8.87 -0.44
CA PRO A 7 29.23 7.45 -0.63
C PRO A 7 28.00 6.52 -0.51
N ALA A 8 26.94 6.78 -1.27
CA ALA A 8 25.70 6.00 -1.18
C ALA A 8 25.45 5.04 -2.36
N GLU A 9 26.39 4.92 -3.30
CA GLU A 9 26.19 4.18 -4.57
C GLU A 9 26.78 2.75 -4.58
N ALA A 10 27.28 2.25 -3.45
CA ALA A 10 28.17 1.07 -3.43
C ALA A 10 27.54 -0.25 -2.93
N ALA A 11 26.22 -0.44 -2.97
CA ALA A 11 25.57 -1.63 -2.39
C ALA A 11 24.56 -2.29 -3.33
N ALA A 12 25.02 -2.82 -4.47
CA ALA A 12 24.26 -3.79 -5.27
C ALA A 12 25.18 -4.64 -6.16
N VAL A 13 26.18 -5.30 -5.56
CA VAL A 13 26.94 -6.37 -6.23
C VAL A 13 27.20 -7.52 -5.24
N ALA A 14 26.26 -8.45 -5.13
CA ALA A 14 26.52 -9.76 -4.52
C ALA A 14 25.41 -10.76 -4.88
N ALA A 15 25.43 -11.27 -6.11
CA ALA A 15 24.76 -12.51 -6.45
C ALA A 15 25.72 -13.38 -7.26
N VAL A 16 26.77 -13.88 -6.60
CA VAL A 16 27.51 -15.05 -7.08
C VAL A 16 28.20 -15.77 -5.91
N THR A 17 27.82 -17.03 -5.71
CA THR A 17 28.54 -18.06 -4.93
C THR A 17 27.74 -19.33 -5.21
N HIS A 18 28.13 -20.14 -6.20
CA HIS A 18 29.06 -21.27 -6.09
C HIS A 18 28.91 -22.03 -4.78
N SER A 19 28.33 -23.24 -4.85
CA SER A 19 28.72 -24.30 -3.93
C SER A 19 28.70 -25.62 -4.66
N ASP A 20 29.91 -26.03 -5.05
CA ASP A 20 30.28 -27.41 -5.35
C ASP A 20 30.61 -28.16 -4.04
N ARG A 21 30.49 -29.47 -4.14
CA ARG A 21 30.41 -30.60 -3.20
C ARG A 21 31.51 -30.74 -2.10
N ALA A 22 31.09 -31.15 -0.89
CA ALA A 22 31.77 -32.13 0.02
C ALA A 22 30.84 -32.40 1.23
N ASP A 23 30.22 -33.57 1.38
CA ASP A 23 30.65 -34.76 2.13
C ASP A 23 30.92 -34.56 3.65
N GLY A 24 30.02 -35.13 4.47
CA GLY A 24 30.41 -35.82 5.71
C GLY A 24 30.25 -35.11 7.08
N ALA A 25 29.31 -35.65 7.87
CA ALA A 25 29.31 -35.81 9.34
C ALA A 25 28.57 -34.82 10.27
N HIS A 26 27.37 -35.27 10.66
CA HIS A 26 26.71 -35.31 11.99
C HIS A 26 26.59 -34.10 12.96
N ALA A 27 25.34 -33.98 13.47
CA ALA A 27 24.83 -33.27 14.67
C ALA A 27 24.59 -31.76 14.49
N LEU A 28 23.39 -31.18 14.66
CA LEU A 28 22.27 -31.40 15.58
C LEU A 28 20.94 -30.97 14.91
N PRO A 29 19.74 -31.43 15.33
CA PRO A 29 18.50 -30.76 14.95
C PRO A 29 18.34 -29.51 15.82
N ALA A 30 18.96 -28.40 15.39
CA ALA A 30 18.44 -27.10 15.77
C ALA A 30 17.11 -26.95 15.02
N ASP A 31 16.05 -26.78 15.80
CA ASP A 31 14.76 -26.27 15.36
C ASP A 31 14.98 -24.86 14.80
N ASP A 32 15.58 -24.77 13.62
CA ASP A 32 15.59 -23.57 12.82
C ASP A 32 14.18 -23.51 12.25
N GLY A 33 13.30 -22.85 13.00
CA GLY A 33 12.03 -22.36 12.48
C GLY A 33 12.34 -21.38 11.38
N GLU A 34 12.76 -21.89 10.22
CA GLU A 34 12.97 -21.13 8.99
C GLU A 34 11.67 -20.33 8.84
N PRO A 35 11.72 -18.98 8.96
CA PRO A 35 10.53 -18.18 8.93
C PRO A 35 9.90 -18.51 7.61
N SER A 36 8.77 -19.25 7.64
CA SER A 36 8.06 -19.73 6.46
C SER A 36 8.01 -18.56 5.51
N HIS A 37 8.89 -18.55 4.50
CA HIS A 37 8.99 -17.43 3.59
C HIS A 37 7.64 -17.42 2.93
N PRO A 38 6.76 -16.45 3.25
CA PRO A 38 5.44 -16.46 2.65
C PRO A 38 5.71 -16.37 1.17
N GLY A 39 5.29 -17.40 0.42
CA GLY A 39 5.47 -17.46 -1.03
C GLY A 39 5.03 -16.13 -1.65
N PRO A 40 5.57 -15.76 -2.81
CA PRO A 40 5.49 -14.40 -3.35
C PRO A 40 4.08 -13.84 -3.18
N ALA A 41 3.93 -12.95 -2.20
CA ALA A 41 2.62 -12.44 -1.84
C ALA A 41 2.14 -11.57 -3.01
N GLU A 42 1.09 -12.04 -3.69
CA GLU A 42 0.52 -11.37 -4.86
C GLU A 42 0.34 -9.86 -4.57
N PRO A 43 0.95 -8.96 -5.36
CA PRO A 43 0.94 -7.55 -5.03
C PRO A 43 -0.45 -6.96 -5.16
N LEU A 44 -0.96 -6.37 -4.08
CA LEU A 44 -2.26 -5.73 -4.01
C LEU A 44 -2.17 -4.26 -4.42
N HIS A 45 -3.27 -3.73 -4.96
CA HIS A 45 -3.44 -2.31 -5.22
C HIS A 45 -3.84 -1.58 -3.95
N VAL A 46 -2.99 -0.69 -3.46
CA VAL A 46 -3.16 -0.01 -2.18
C VAL A 46 -3.33 1.49 -2.40
N PRO A 47 -4.41 2.10 -1.89
CA PRO A 47 -4.64 3.53 -2.06
C PRO A 47 -3.64 4.34 -1.23
N VAL A 48 -3.07 5.35 -1.88
CA VAL A 48 -2.10 6.25 -1.28
C VAL A 48 -2.48 7.71 -1.54
N ARG A 49 -1.86 8.60 -0.78
CA ARG A 49 -1.85 10.03 -1.07
C ARG A 49 -0.44 10.44 -1.48
N PRO A 50 -0.26 11.12 -2.62
CA PRO A 50 1.03 11.71 -2.95
C PRO A 50 1.39 12.77 -1.91
N CYS A 51 2.66 12.80 -1.52
CA CYS A 51 3.26 13.79 -0.63
C CYS A 51 4.63 14.21 -1.19
N SER A 52 5.20 15.29 -0.66
CA SER A 52 6.48 15.83 -1.13
C SER A 52 7.65 14.83 -1.05
N CYS A 53 7.58 13.87 -0.14
CA CYS A 53 8.58 12.82 0.05
C CYS A 53 8.21 11.46 -0.58
N GLY A 54 7.09 11.36 -1.32
CA GLY A 54 6.68 10.12 -1.98
C GLY A 54 5.18 9.85 -1.83
N PHE A 55 4.84 8.70 -1.24
CA PHE A 55 3.46 8.26 -1.07
C PHE A 55 3.17 7.88 0.38
N ALA A 56 2.07 8.42 0.91
CA ALA A 56 1.57 8.08 2.24
C ALA A 56 0.37 7.13 2.15
N LEU A 57 0.36 6.07 2.97
CA LEU A 57 -0.75 5.13 3.04
C LEU A 57 -2.04 5.83 3.45
N ARG A 58 -3.15 5.56 2.75
CA ARG A 58 -4.45 6.11 3.11
C ARG A 58 -5.14 5.20 4.13
N VAL A 59 -5.35 5.72 5.33
CA VAL A 59 -6.07 5.04 6.41
C VAL A 59 -7.54 5.46 6.40
N TYR A 60 -8.42 4.48 6.56
CA TYR A 60 -9.87 4.62 6.57
C TYR A 60 -10.42 4.32 7.97
N ARG A 61 -11.72 4.55 8.15
CA ARG A 61 -12.44 4.21 9.37
C ARG A 61 -13.54 3.20 9.08
N THR A 62 -13.72 2.24 9.97
CA THR A 62 -14.90 1.37 9.97
C THR A 62 -16.12 2.14 10.49
N PRO A 63 -17.35 1.64 10.30
CA PRO A 63 -18.55 2.24 10.90
C PRO A 63 -18.49 2.37 12.42
N LEU A 64 -17.73 1.47 13.07
CA LEU A 64 -17.47 1.49 14.51
C LEU A 64 -16.34 2.45 14.92
N GLY A 65 -15.79 3.22 13.98
CA GLY A 65 -14.76 4.23 14.22
C GLY A 65 -13.31 3.73 14.23
N ALA A 66 -13.10 2.41 14.14
CA ALA A 66 -11.76 1.80 14.14
C ALA A 66 -10.98 2.15 12.88
N ARG A 67 -9.68 2.43 13.01
CA ARG A 67 -8.81 2.70 11.85
C ARG A 67 -8.50 1.41 11.11
N THR A 68 -8.61 1.45 9.78
CA THR A 68 -8.34 0.29 8.91
C THR A 68 -7.56 0.74 7.68
N ALA A 69 -6.57 -0.06 7.29
CA ALA A 69 -6.00 0.03 5.96
C ALA A 69 -6.86 -0.82 5.00
N VAL A 70 -6.85 -0.47 3.73
CA VAL A 70 -7.56 -1.22 2.69
C VAL A 70 -6.59 -1.56 1.58
N ALA A 71 -6.78 -2.73 0.97
CA ALA A 71 -6.02 -3.18 -0.18
C ALA A 71 -6.98 -3.86 -1.15
N PHE A 72 -6.65 -3.85 -2.44
CA PHE A 72 -7.51 -4.39 -3.48
C PHE A 72 -6.75 -5.40 -4.32
N THR A 73 -7.39 -6.49 -4.71
CA THR A 73 -6.78 -7.49 -5.60
C THR A 73 -6.63 -6.99 -7.03
N SER A 74 -7.42 -5.98 -7.43
CA SER A 74 -7.35 -5.38 -8.75
C SER A 74 -7.57 -3.88 -8.72
N ARG A 75 -6.98 -3.18 -9.69
CA ARG A 75 -7.21 -1.73 -9.89
C ARG A 75 -8.69 -1.41 -10.16
N ARG A 76 -9.41 -2.32 -10.84
CA ARG A 76 -10.85 -2.15 -11.10
C ARG A 76 -11.65 -2.09 -9.80
N ARG A 77 -11.44 -3.03 -8.87
CA ARG A 77 -12.11 -3.04 -7.56
C ARG A 77 -11.79 -1.78 -6.74
N LEU A 78 -10.54 -1.31 -6.81
CA LEU A 78 -10.14 -0.04 -6.19
C LEU A 78 -10.95 1.14 -6.76
N SER A 79 -10.98 1.27 -8.09
CA SER A 79 -11.71 2.35 -8.77
C SER A 79 -13.22 2.28 -8.54
N ASP A 80 -13.79 1.07 -8.50
CA ASP A 80 -15.22 0.87 -8.24
C ASP A 80 -15.60 1.28 -6.80
N CYS A 81 -14.69 1.06 -5.83
CA CYS A 81 -14.93 1.43 -4.43
C CYS A 81 -14.60 2.90 -4.14
N LEU A 82 -13.47 3.42 -4.61
CA LEU A 82 -12.94 4.72 -4.19
C LEU A 82 -13.04 5.81 -5.27
N GLY A 83 -13.44 5.45 -6.50
CA GLY A 83 -13.47 6.33 -7.66
C GLY A 83 -12.22 6.23 -8.54
N GLN A 84 -12.36 6.59 -9.82
CA GLN A 84 -11.34 6.41 -10.86
C GLN A 84 -10.09 7.30 -10.71
N GLY A 85 -10.10 8.28 -9.81
CA GLY A 85 -9.01 9.24 -9.61
C GLY A 85 -8.08 8.94 -8.44
N VAL A 86 -8.25 7.82 -7.73
CA VAL A 86 -7.46 7.54 -6.52
C VAL A 86 -6.06 7.00 -6.86
N PRO A 87 -4.98 7.68 -6.43
CA PRO A 87 -3.63 7.17 -6.59
C PRO A 87 -3.44 5.84 -5.86
N SER A 88 -2.77 4.87 -6.50
CA SER A 88 -2.53 3.54 -5.95
C SER A 88 -1.15 3.02 -6.28
N VAL A 89 -0.54 2.28 -5.35
CA VAL A 89 0.73 1.55 -5.54
C VAL A 89 0.50 0.04 -5.41
N ARG A 90 1.42 -0.76 -5.94
CA ARG A 90 1.40 -2.22 -5.78
C ARG A 90 2.28 -2.62 -4.60
N LEU A 91 1.68 -3.23 -3.58
CA LEU A 91 2.37 -3.69 -2.39
C LEU A 91 1.85 -5.06 -1.96
N ALA A 92 2.74 -5.93 -1.53
CA ALA A 92 2.38 -7.19 -0.89
C ALA A 92 1.63 -6.91 0.44
N LEU A 93 0.67 -7.76 0.79
CA LEU A 93 -0.09 -7.62 2.04
C LEU A 93 0.80 -7.48 3.30
N PRO A 94 1.90 -8.24 3.46
CA PRO A 94 2.82 -8.05 4.59
C PRO A 94 3.43 -6.65 4.63
N ALA A 95 3.79 -6.08 3.49
CA ALA A 95 4.34 -4.72 3.42
C ALA A 95 3.29 -3.68 3.83
N VAL A 96 2.02 -3.86 3.45
CA VAL A 96 0.93 -2.97 3.89
C VAL A 96 0.77 -3.01 5.40
N ARG A 97 0.84 -4.20 6.00
CA ARG A 97 0.76 -4.37 7.46
C ARG A 97 1.93 -3.67 8.16
N ALA A 98 3.16 -3.87 7.69
CA ALA A 98 4.35 -3.23 8.25
C ALA A 98 4.29 -1.69 8.19
N LEU A 99 3.71 -1.12 7.13
CA LEU A 99 3.51 0.34 7.01
C LEU A 99 2.34 0.86 7.87
N ALA A 100 1.35 0.02 8.15
CA ALA A 100 0.15 0.38 8.91
C ALA A 100 0.36 0.28 10.43
N GLU A 101 1.18 -0.68 10.87
CA GLU A 101 1.52 -0.90 12.29
C GLU A 101 1.99 0.37 13.03
N PRO A 102 2.98 1.14 12.55
CA PRO A 102 3.43 2.36 13.25
C PRO A 102 2.36 3.46 13.31
N LEU A 103 1.29 3.36 12.52
CA LEU A 103 0.14 4.27 12.54
C LEU A 103 -0.94 3.82 13.53
N GLY A 104 -0.71 2.72 14.25
CA GLY A 104 -1.68 2.08 15.15
C GLY A 104 -2.81 1.36 14.40
N VAL A 105 -2.56 0.94 13.16
CA VAL A 105 -3.55 0.28 12.29
C VAL A 105 -3.22 -1.19 12.17
N THR A 106 -3.93 -2.03 12.92
CA THR A 106 -3.74 -3.50 12.92
C THR A 106 -4.64 -4.23 11.93
N LEU A 107 -5.73 -3.58 11.51
CA LEU A 107 -6.70 -4.14 10.57
C LEU A 107 -6.38 -3.72 9.14
N VAL A 108 -6.15 -4.72 8.27
CA VAL A 108 -6.04 -4.53 6.82
C VAL A 108 -7.15 -5.33 6.15
N ARG A 109 -8.01 -4.65 5.39
CA ARG A 109 -9.12 -5.28 4.68
C ARG A 109 -8.82 -5.39 3.19
N VAL A 110 -8.85 -6.61 2.66
CA VAL A 110 -8.71 -6.88 1.23
C VAL A 110 -10.09 -6.86 0.58
N ASP A 111 -10.23 -6.10 -0.50
CA ASP A 111 -11.48 -5.88 -1.26
C ASP A 111 -12.70 -5.58 -0.36
N PRO A 112 -12.65 -4.49 0.44
CA PRO A 112 -13.79 -4.09 1.24
C PRO A 112 -15.00 -3.79 0.34
N GLN A 113 -16.13 -4.42 0.62
CA GLN A 113 -17.42 -4.00 0.09
C GLN A 113 -17.83 -2.73 0.86
N LEU A 114 -17.98 -1.60 0.17
CA LEU A 114 -18.55 -0.41 0.79
C LEU A 114 -20.04 -0.63 1.05
N SER A 115 -20.46 -0.55 2.31
CA SER A 115 -21.89 -0.58 2.66
C SER A 115 -22.65 0.69 2.25
N ALA A 116 -21.96 1.74 1.81
CA ALA A 116 -22.55 2.98 1.34
C ALA A 116 -22.33 3.14 -0.17
N ALA A 117 -23.39 3.54 -0.90
CA ALA A 117 -23.31 3.79 -2.33
C ALA A 117 -22.29 4.92 -2.63
N PRO A 118 -21.55 4.85 -3.77
CA PRO A 118 -20.64 5.91 -4.16
C PRO A 118 -21.36 7.26 -4.22
N VAL A 119 -20.78 8.29 -3.62
CA VAL A 119 -21.24 9.68 -3.80
C VAL A 119 -21.06 10.02 -5.27
N ARG A 120 -22.17 10.13 -6.01
CA ARG A 120 -22.12 10.65 -7.38
C ARG A 120 -21.73 12.13 -7.29
N PRO A 121 -20.73 12.59 -8.06
CA PRO A 121 -20.48 14.02 -8.16
C PRO A 121 -21.77 14.68 -8.63
N PHE A 122 -22.23 15.68 -7.88
CA PHE A 122 -23.35 16.50 -8.29
C PHE A 122 -22.88 17.31 -9.51
N PRO A 123 -23.62 17.31 -10.64
CA PRO A 123 -23.28 18.18 -11.75
C PRO A 123 -23.33 19.62 -11.24
N GLU A 124 -22.21 20.34 -11.34
CA GLU A 124 -22.08 21.74 -10.91
C GLU A 124 -22.76 22.72 -11.88
N ASP A 125 -23.95 22.36 -12.37
CA ASP A 125 -24.84 23.25 -13.11
C ASP A 125 -25.88 23.82 -12.13
N THR A 126 -25.41 24.68 -11.24
CA THR A 126 -26.29 25.67 -10.60
C THR A 126 -25.60 27.01 -10.74
N THR A 127 -25.75 27.62 -11.90
CA THR A 127 -25.80 29.08 -11.96
C THR A 127 -26.88 29.51 -10.97
N PRO A 128 -26.55 30.23 -9.89
CA PRO A 128 -27.59 30.79 -9.04
C PRO A 128 -28.33 31.82 -9.91
N LEU A 129 -29.52 31.46 -10.38
CA LEU A 129 -30.48 32.42 -10.91
C LEU A 129 -30.94 33.26 -9.72
N LEU A 130 -30.16 34.29 -9.39
CA LEU A 130 -30.56 35.35 -8.48
C LEU A 130 -31.88 35.92 -9.03
N PRO A 131 -32.99 35.89 -8.27
CA PRO A 131 -34.19 36.59 -8.68
C PRO A 131 -33.87 38.09 -8.67
N THR A 132 -33.83 38.70 -9.86
CA THR A 132 -33.83 40.16 -9.97
C THR A 132 -35.20 40.65 -9.50
N LEU A 133 -35.24 41.30 -8.34
CA LEU A 133 -36.42 41.99 -7.85
C LEU A 133 -36.41 43.41 -8.42
N PRO A 134 -37.38 43.79 -9.26
CA PRO A 134 -37.58 45.19 -9.60
C PRO A 134 -38.27 45.91 -8.44
N GLY A 135 -37.65 46.99 -7.95
CA GLY A 135 -38.21 47.94 -6.99
C GLY A 135 -37.60 49.31 -7.21
#